data_AF-A0A349UWE2-F1
#
_entry.id   AF-A0A349UWE2-F1
#
_cell.length_a   1.000
_cell.length_b   1.000
_cell.length_c   1.000
_cell.angle_alpha   90.00
_cell.angle_beta   90.00
_cell.angle_gamma   90.00
#
_symmetry.space_group_name_H-M   'P 1'
#
loop_
_entity.id
_entity.type
_entity.pdbx_description
1 polymer ?
#
loop_
_entity_poly.entity_id
_entity_poly.type
_entity_poly.pdbx_seq_one_letter_code
_entity_poly.pdbx_strand_id
1 'polypeptide(L)' 'MPVPHPEIFKAYDIRGIVGHSLTPQIVRQIGQAVGSEALAAGDSAVVIGRD' A
#
# COMPACT_ATOMS: atom_id res chain seq x y z
N MET A 1 -12.70 -7.78 -7.75
CA MET A 1 -11.33 -7.72 -7.21
C MET A 1 -11.43 -7.83 -5.70
N PRO A 2 -10.64 -8.67 -5.01
CA PRO A 2 -10.68 -8.73 -3.56
C PRO A 2 -10.32 -7.36 -2.99
N VAL A 3 -11.20 -6.81 -2.18
CA VAL A 3 -10.98 -5.56 -1.46
C VAL A 3 -9.93 -5.86 -0.37
N PRO A 4 -8.87 -5.05 -0.22
CA PRO A 4 -7.94 -5.24 0.88
C PRO A 4 -8.70 -5.26 2.20
N HIS A 5 -8.31 -6.18 3.06
CA HIS A 5 -8.71 -6.26 4.47
C HIS A 5 -8.80 -4.86 5.08
N PRO A 6 -10.00 -4.27 5.30
CA PRO A 6 -10.13 -2.87 5.71
C PRO A 6 -9.39 -2.58 7.00
N GLU A 7 -9.26 -3.59 7.86
CA GLU A 7 -8.55 -3.52 9.12
C GLU A 7 -7.05 -3.22 8.97
N ILE A 8 -6.43 -3.39 7.79
CA ILE A 8 -5.00 -3.07 7.62
C ILE A 8 -4.75 -1.55 7.61
N PHE A 9 -5.76 -0.74 7.29
CA PHE A 9 -5.67 0.72 7.31
C PHE A 9 -5.91 1.24 8.72
N LYS A 10 -4.84 1.63 9.40
CA LYS A 10 -4.88 2.23 10.73
C LYS A 10 -5.01 3.74 10.61
N ALA A 11 -5.13 4.43 11.75
CA ALA A 11 -5.25 5.88 11.78
C ALA A 11 -4.04 6.62 11.15
N TYR A 12 -2.85 6.01 11.17
CA TYR A 12 -1.61 6.68 10.79
C TYR A 12 -0.74 5.90 9.79
N ASP A 13 -1.02 4.61 9.57
CA ASP A 13 -0.22 3.75 8.69
C ASP A 13 -1.01 2.50 8.24
N ILE A 14 -0.38 1.68 7.41
CA ILE A 14 -0.90 0.39 6.99
C ILE A 14 -0.12 -0.70 7.72
N ARG A 15 -0.81 -1.54 8.50
CA ARG A 15 -0.21 -2.65 9.25
C ARG A 15 -1.04 -3.91 9.15
N GLY A 16 -0.38 -5.04 8.99
CA GLY A 16 -0.98 -6.36 8.97
C GLY A 16 0.06 -7.46 9.14
N ILE A 17 -0.39 -8.71 9.01
CA ILE A 17 0.44 -9.90 9.19
C ILE A 17 0.89 -10.38 7.81
N VAL A 18 2.21 -10.53 7.62
CA VAL A 18 2.81 -11.02 6.37
C VAL A 18 2.26 -12.39 6.01
N GLY A 19 1.87 -12.57 4.75
CA GLY A 19 1.31 -13.83 4.24
C GLY A 19 -0.16 -14.05 4.58
N HIS A 20 -0.75 -13.22 5.45
CA HIS A 20 -2.16 -13.29 5.79
C HIS A 20 -2.93 -12.04 5.33
N SER A 21 -2.82 -10.93 6.06
CA SER A 21 -3.48 -9.66 5.68
C SER A 21 -2.58 -8.76 4.83
N LEU A 22 -1.27 -9.03 4.80
CA LEU A 22 -0.31 -8.45 3.85
C LEU A 22 0.27 -9.55 2.94
N THR A 23 -0.41 -9.82 1.83
CA THR A 23 0.08 -10.72 0.77
C THR A 23 0.77 -9.94 -0.34
N PRO A 24 1.63 -10.57 -1.17
CA PRO A 24 2.26 -9.89 -2.30
C PRO A 24 1.27 -9.19 -3.24
N GLN A 25 0.09 -9.79 -3.45
CA GLN A 25 -0.97 -9.19 -4.25
C GLN A 25 -1.53 -7.91 -3.62
N ILE A 26 -1.83 -7.94 -2.31
CA ILE A 26 -2.35 -6.78 -1.58
C ILE A 26 -1.30 -5.66 -1.51
N VAL A 27 -0.04 -5.98 -1.19
CA VAL A 27 1.04 -4.99 -1.11
C VAL A 27 1.32 -4.35 -2.48
N ARG A 28 1.21 -5.10 -3.58
CA ARG A 28 1.26 -4.54 -4.94
C ARG A 28 0.16 -3.51 -5.18
N GLN A 29 -1.08 -3.81 -4.76
CA GLN A 29 -2.20 -2.87 -4.91
C GLN A 29 -2.00 -1.60 -4.07
N ILE A 30 -1.46 -1.73 -2.86
CA ILE A 30 -1.07 -0.57 -2.03
C ILE A 30 -0.03 0.28 -2.76
N GLY A 31 1.01 -0.33 -3.33
CA GLY A 31 2.02 0.39 -4.11
C GLY A 31 1.43 1.10 -5.33
N GLN A 32 0.47 0.48 -6.02
CA GLN A 32 -0.26 1.11 -7.14
C GLN A 32 -1.11 2.31 -6.67
N ALA A 33 -1.75 2.20 -5.51
CA ALA A 33 -2.51 3.31 -4.93
C ALA A 33 -1.59 4.49 -4.58
N VAL A 34 -0.48 4.23 -3.88
CA VAL A 34 0.52 5.26 -3.54
C VAL A 34 1.10 5.92 -4.80
N GLY A 35 1.46 5.12 -5.81
CA GLY A 35 1.97 5.65 -7.08
C GLY A 35 0.94 6.47 -7.85
N SER A 36 -0.34 6.08 -7.81
CA SER A 36 -1.43 6.86 -8.42
C SER A 36 -1.58 8.23 -7.74
N GLU A 37 -1.53 8.28 -6.41
CA GLU A 37 -1.58 9.53 -5.66
C GLU A 37 -0.34 10.42 -5.91
N ALA A 38 0.85 9.83 -5.98
CA ALA A 38 2.07 10.57 -6.31
C ALA A 38 1.97 11.23 -7.70
N LEU A 39 1.51 10.47 -8.72
CA LEU A 39 1.27 11.02 -10.05
C LEU A 39 0.22 12.13 -10.05
N ALA A 40 -0.87 11.97 -9.29
CA ALA A 40 -1.91 13.00 -9.15
C ALA A 40 -1.40 14.27 -8.46
N ALA A 41 -0.44 14.14 -7.53
CA ALA A 41 0.26 15.24 -6.88
C ALA A 41 1.32 15.92 -7.77
N GLY A 42 1.62 15.37 -8.96
CA GLY A 42 2.62 15.87 -9.88
C GLY A 42 4.04 15.32 -9.66
N ASP A 43 4.19 14.35 -8.75
CA ASP A 43 5.45 13.66 -8.52
C ASP A 43 5.68 12.59 -9.61
N SER A 44 6.96 12.31 -9.89
CA SER A 44 7.36 11.30 -10.89
C SER A 44 8.16 10.13 -10.31
N ALA A 45 8.46 10.17 -9.00
CA ALA A 45 9.24 9.15 -8.33
C ALA A 45 8.81 9.01 -6.86
N VAL A 46 8.93 7.79 -6.34
CA VAL A 46 8.70 7.46 -4.92
C VAL A 46 9.95 6.75 -4.40
N VAL A 47 10.52 7.25 -3.31
CA VAL A 47 11.65 6.60 -2.63
C VAL A 47 11.13 5.46 -1.76
N ILE A 48 11.79 4.31 -1.83
CA ILE A 48 11.44 3.12 -1.02
C ILE A 48 12.51 2.89 0.03
N GLY A 49 12.09 2.75 1.27
CA GLY A 49 12.91 2.28 2.39
C GLY A 49 12.28 1.05 3.04
N ARG A 50 13.10 0.21 3.67
CA ARG A 50 12.67 -0.95 4.47
C ARG A 50 13.62 -1.17 5.65
N ASP A 51 13.11 -1.82 6.68
CA ASP A 51 13.91 -2.40 7.76
C ASP A 51 14.46 -3.81 7.41
#